data_AF-A0A7Y1VRK7-F1
#
_entry.id   AF-A0A7Y1VRK7-F1
#
_cell.length_a   1.000
_cell.length_b   1.000
_cell.length_c   1.000
_cell.angle_alpha   90.00
_cell.angle_beta   90.00
_cell.angle_gamma   90.00
#
_symmetry.space_group_name_H-M   'P 1'
#
loop_
_entity.id
_entity.type
_entity.pdbx_description
1 polymer ?
#
loop_
_entity_poly.entity_id
_entity_poly.type
_entity_poly.pdbx_seq_one_letter_code
_entity_poly.pdbx_strand_id
1 'polypeptide(L)'
;GSTVMTFDPDADGDADVLLGDFSYETMLFLENGGNRNQAWITDQTSDFPSAADKIEVPYFPISFFLDVDHDGVNDLLVAPNQKDARENVTLSWFYSGSEKEDSSIEFNLIQTSFLNDQMLDFGTDATPLFFDYDADGRKDLLVGSRFNENYQIDHPSQLFLFRNTGTTGNPEFQLVNSDWLALSTFTDEIDALSPTCADIDDDGDLDLVIGNKRGKLILVENIGILNGPFEMGTVTYPWFDIDVGFSSVPVLQDLDGDNDLDLLLGEEKGNINFFRNMGSSQVPLFFPDVEMDVNVEEFGMIDARQNNAVFGMAAPTIVESQDTTFLLVGTAFGNILIYDISSVEPEEKLQPLSDHPLASLSEGNRSKPAFIDLDTDGYLDMALGTGRGGLTLWKTGFREGQFVSTYNHLLSEQISITPNPASNRISINLSQQPMQQVRIFSATGQMVRSWVGNESRIVLDVSQMSPGVYFTAVIAGNMTGIKTWIKI
;
A
#
# COMPACT_ATOMS: atom_id res chain seq x y z
N GLY A 1 22.79 26.79 12.00
CA GLY A 1 21.90 27.51 11.06
C GLY A 1 20.84 28.19 11.88
N SER A 2 20.29 29.31 11.44
CA SER A 2 19.30 30.07 12.21
C SER A 2 18.10 30.40 11.33
N THR A 3 16.92 30.43 11.95
CA THR A 3 15.65 30.88 11.37
C THR A 3 15.37 32.27 11.91
N VAL A 4 14.78 33.13 11.10
CA VAL A 4 14.55 34.53 11.46
C VAL A 4 13.15 34.90 11.02
N MET A 5 12.35 35.41 11.94
CA MET A 5 11.09 36.09 11.65
C MET A 5 11.18 37.52 12.14
N THR A 6 10.72 38.46 11.32
CA THR A 6 10.62 39.88 11.68
C THR A 6 9.16 40.30 11.74
N PHE A 7 8.77 41.00 12.80
CA PHE A 7 7.39 41.37 13.10
C PHE A 7 7.38 42.53 14.10
N ASP A 8 6.23 43.18 14.28
CA ASP A 8 6.04 44.34 15.16
C ASP A 8 4.95 43.98 16.20
N PRO A 9 5.29 43.19 17.24
CA PRO A 9 4.32 42.75 18.23
C PRO A 9 4.01 43.80 19.30
N ASP A 10 4.84 44.82 19.50
CA ASP A 10 4.59 45.89 20.48
C ASP A 10 3.92 47.14 19.86
N ALA A 11 3.74 47.14 18.54
CA ALA A 11 3.09 48.18 17.75
C ALA A 11 3.81 49.53 17.82
N ASP A 12 5.13 49.54 18.00
CA ASP A 12 5.93 50.76 18.07
C ASP A 12 6.30 51.32 16.67
N GLY A 13 6.00 50.55 15.62
CA GLY A 13 6.18 50.92 14.23
C GLY A 13 7.56 50.59 13.67
N ASP A 14 8.35 49.80 14.39
CA ASP A 14 9.56 49.15 13.90
C ASP A 14 9.49 47.62 14.02
N ALA A 15 10.49 46.93 13.46
CA ALA A 15 10.45 45.47 13.39
C ALA A 15 11.43 44.86 14.39
N ASP A 16 10.89 43.99 15.24
CA ASP A 16 11.61 43.09 16.13
C ASP A 16 12.02 41.80 15.43
N VAL A 17 12.77 40.96 16.14
CA VAL A 17 13.25 39.67 15.63
C VAL A 17 12.90 38.53 16.58
N LEU A 18 12.27 37.48 16.05
CA LEU A 18 12.21 36.17 16.71
C LEU A 18 13.20 35.23 16.02
N LEU A 19 14.21 34.79 16.78
CA LEU A 19 15.34 34.01 16.28
C LEU A 19 15.26 32.55 16.76
N GLY A 20 15.24 31.61 15.84
CA GLY A 20 15.45 30.19 16.13
C GLY A 20 16.84 29.73 15.72
N ASP A 21 17.35 28.70 16.40
CA ASP A 21 18.70 28.17 16.13
C ASP A 21 18.69 26.65 16.02
N PHE A 22 19.54 26.12 15.16
CA PHE A 22 19.70 24.69 14.91
C PHE A 22 19.99 23.88 16.19
N SER A 23 20.67 24.46 17.17
CA SER A 23 21.12 23.76 18.39
C SER A 23 20.22 23.99 19.61
N TYR A 24 19.12 24.74 19.48
CA TYR A 24 18.23 25.07 20.59
C TYR A 24 16.77 24.80 20.24
N GLU A 25 16.01 24.38 21.25
CA GLU A 25 14.57 24.09 21.13
C GLU A 25 13.72 25.34 21.41
N THR A 26 14.36 26.40 21.91
CA THR A 26 13.72 27.68 22.28
C THR A 26 14.00 28.74 21.22
N MET A 27 13.11 29.72 21.11
CA MET A 27 13.35 30.92 20.31
C MET A 27 13.72 32.11 21.19
N LEU A 28 14.61 32.96 20.66
CA LEU A 28 15.05 34.19 21.32
C LEU A 28 14.36 35.38 20.66
N PHE A 29 13.53 36.09 21.42
CA PHE A 29 12.97 37.36 20.97
C PHE A 29 14.00 38.47 21.22
N LEU A 30 14.21 39.33 20.24
CA LEU A 30 15.17 40.43 20.26
C LEU A 30 14.41 41.71 19.94
N GLU A 31 14.35 42.60 20.93
CA GLU A 31 13.65 43.88 20.85
C GLU A 31 14.52 44.93 20.16
N ASN A 32 13.96 45.59 19.16
CA ASN A 32 14.58 46.68 18.43
C ASN A 32 14.24 48.02 19.10
N GLY A 33 15.04 48.47 20.08
CA GLY A 33 14.91 49.81 20.65
C GLY A 33 15.35 50.96 19.72
N GLY A 34 15.32 50.75 18.41
CA GLY A 34 15.78 51.66 17.37
C GLY A 34 14.65 52.48 16.75
N ASN A 35 14.51 52.38 15.42
CA ASN A 35 13.31 52.81 14.69
C ASN A 35 13.27 52.09 13.34
N ARG A 36 12.17 52.25 12.60
CA ARG A 36 11.95 51.66 11.27
C ARG A 36 13.06 51.83 10.22
N ASN A 37 13.96 52.83 10.37
CA ASN A 37 15.05 53.07 9.43
C ASN A 37 16.43 52.63 9.98
N GLN A 38 16.53 52.31 11.27
CA GLN A 38 17.78 51.95 11.92
C GLN A 38 17.52 50.98 13.06
N ALA A 39 17.72 49.69 12.80
CA ALA A 39 17.62 48.66 13.81
C ALA A 39 18.78 48.76 14.82
N TRP A 40 18.45 48.68 16.11
CA TRP A 40 19.37 48.64 17.23
C TRP A 40 18.80 47.74 18.32
N ILE A 41 19.25 46.48 18.36
CA ILE A 41 18.77 45.51 19.35
C ILE A 41 19.22 45.94 20.75
N THR A 42 18.25 46.21 21.63
CA THR A 42 18.50 46.69 23.00
C THR A 42 18.32 45.60 24.04
N ASP A 43 17.38 44.69 23.80
CA ASP A 43 16.97 43.67 24.78
C ASP A 43 16.78 42.30 24.13
N GLN A 44 16.79 41.26 24.97
CA GLN A 44 16.57 39.88 24.55
C GLN A 44 15.72 39.12 25.57
N THR A 45 14.79 38.32 25.08
CA THR A 45 13.85 37.51 25.89
C THR A 45 13.94 36.05 25.46
N SER A 46 14.42 35.19 26.37
CA SER A 46 14.66 33.76 26.10
C SER A 46 13.46 32.86 26.37
N ASP A 47 12.41 33.42 26.95
CA ASP A 47 11.18 32.77 27.37
C ASP A 47 9.95 33.37 26.66
N PHE A 48 10.12 33.85 25.43
CA PHE A 48 9.03 34.36 24.61
C PHE A 48 8.01 33.25 24.27
N PRO A 49 6.70 33.56 24.22
CA PRO A 49 6.06 34.84 24.56
C PRO A 49 5.93 35.12 26.06
N SER A 50 5.95 34.08 26.91
CA SER A 50 5.98 34.23 28.36
C SER A 50 6.60 33.01 29.04
N ALA A 51 7.03 33.14 30.29
CA ALA A 51 7.55 32.02 31.06
C ALA A 51 6.59 30.82 31.19
N ALA A 52 5.27 31.04 31.06
CA ALA A 52 4.25 29.99 31.14
C ALA A 52 4.08 29.27 29.79
N ASP A 53 4.10 30.03 28.70
CA ASP A 53 3.82 29.56 27.33
C ASP A 53 5.09 29.64 26.47
N LYS A 54 6.24 29.40 27.06
CA LYS A 54 7.52 29.54 26.36
C LYS A 54 7.60 28.57 25.17
N ILE A 55 8.13 29.04 24.04
CA ILE A 55 8.38 28.20 22.87
C ILE A 55 9.45 27.16 23.19
N GLU A 56 9.08 25.87 23.06
CA GLU A 56 9.95 24.71 23.24
C GLU A 56 9.69 23.67 22.14
N VAL A 57 10.05 24.03 20.89
CA VAL A 57 9.89 23.17 19.72
C VAL A 57 11.23 22.48 19.41
N PRO A 58 11.28 21.14 19.43
CA PRO A 58 12.53 20.40 19.25
C PRO A 58 13.21 20.68 17.90
N TYR A 59 14.51 20.99 17.96
CA TYR A 59 15.41 21.18 16.81
C TYR A 59 14.99 22.25 15.80
N PHE A 60 15.80 23.31 15.75
CA PHE A 60 15.78 24.29 14.68
C PHE A 60 14.39 24.92 14.47
N PRO A 61 13.77 25.50 15.52
CA PRO A 61 12.41 26.03 15.44
C PRO A 61 12.32 27.15 14.39
N ILE A 62 11.26 27.16 13.59
CA ILE A 62 10.89 28.24 12.68
C ILE A 62 9.53 28.79 13.09
N SER A 63 9.37 30.11 13.01
CA SER A 63 8.14 30.81 13.35
C SER A 63 7.49 31.47 12.14
N PHE A 64 6.17 31.60 12.21
CA PHE A 64 5.33 32.29 11.24
C PHE A 64 4.34 33.20 11.97
N PHE A 65 4.08 34.38 11.39
CA PHE A 65 3.19 35.40 11.95
C PHE A 65 2.09 35.71 10.94
N LEU A 66 0.89 35.19 11.19
CA LEU A 66 -0.27 35.26 10.30
C LEU A 66 -1.55 34.94 11.07
N ASP A 67 -2.66 35.53 10.66
CA ASP A 67 -4.01 35.24 11.15
C ASP A 67 -4.48 33.87 10.62
N VAL A 68 -4.47 32.84 11.48
CA VAL A 68 -4.83 31.46 11.09
C VAL A 68 -6.25 31.07 11.48
N ASP A 69 -6.83 31.72 12.48
CA ASP A 69 -8.20 31.49 12.91
C ASP A 69 -9.22 32.47 12.31
N HIS A 70 -8.74 33.42 11.50
CA HIS A 70 -9.50 34.43 10.79
C HIS A 70 -10.24 35.42 11.70
N ASP A 71 -9.68 35.70 12.89
CA ASP A 71 -10.24 36.68 13.83
C ASP A 71 -9.79 38.14 13.54
N GLY A 72 -8.82 38.32 12.64
CA GLY A 72 -8.28 39.61 12.23
C GLY A 72 -7.05 40.06 13.00
N VAL A 73 -6.56 39.28 13.97
CA VAL A 73 -5.29 39.45 14.68
C VAL A 73 -4.33 38.37 14.19
N ASN A 74 -3.05 38.73 14.00
CA ASN A 74 -2.08 37.72 13.59
C ASN A 74 -1.69 36.83 14.77
N ASP A 75 -1.61 35.53 14.50
CA ASP A 75 -1.18 34.51 15.43
C ASP A 75 0.30 34.20 15.28
N LEU A 76 0.82 33.42 16.23
CA LEU A 76 2.17 32.86 16.15
C LEU A 76 2.07 31.33 15.96
N LEU A 77 2.63 30.86 14.85
CA LEU A 77 2.85 29.44 14.59
C LEU A 77 4.34 29.12 14.70
N VAL A 78 4.68 28.02 15.37
CA VAL A 78 6.06 27.53 15.47
C VAL A 78 6.13 26.04 15.12
N ALA A 79 7.10 25.67 14.28
CA ALA A 79 7.32 24.29 13.86
C ALA A 79 8.82 23.98 13.75
N PRO A 80 9.28 22.72 13.73
CA PRO A 80 10.68 22.43 13.47
C PRO A 80 11.04 22.66 12.00
N ASN A 81 12.22 23.22 11.75
CA ASN A 81 12.78 23.41 10.41
C ASN A 81 13.80 22.31 10.06
N GLN A 82 13.48 21.06 10.42
CA GLN A 82 14.32 19.92 10.13
C GLN A 82 13.48 18.73 9.68
N LYS A 83 14.02 17.99 8.72
CA LYS A 83 13.54 16.65 8.42
C LYS A 83 13.87 15.71 9.59
N ASP A 84 12.94 14.84 9.96
CA ASP A 84 13.12 13.86 11.04
C ASP A 84 13.36 14.51 12.42
N ALA A 85 12.53 15.50 12.77
CA ALA A 85 12.47 16.02 14.13
C ALA A 85 12.09 14.91 15.13
N ARG A 86 12.40 15.11 16.42
CA ARG A 86 12.25 14.07 17.45
C ARG A 86 10.82 13.60 17.72
N GLU A 87 9.81 14.36 17.33
CA GLU A 87 8.40 14.10 17.61
C GLU A 87 7.59 14.22 16.31
N ASN A 88 6.50 13.47 16.16
CA ASN A 88 5.59 13.58 15.01
C ASN A 88 4.19 14.13 15.36
N VAL A 89 3.87 14.16 16.66
CA VAL A 89 2.54 14.53 17.16
C VAL A 89 2.47 16.01 17.54
N THR A 90 3.52 16.53 18.15
CA THR A 90 3.61 17.86 18.78
C THR A 90 4.51 18.81 17.97
N LEU A 91 4.27 18.84 16.66
CA LEU A 91 5.14 19.52 15.71
C LEU A 91 4.73 20.95 15.36
N SER A 92 3.46 21.27 15.51
CA SER A 92 2.90 22.54 15.03
C SER A 92 2.27 23.26 16.21
N TRP A 93 3.04 24.15 16.83
CA TRP A 93 2.60 24.90 18.00
C TRP A 93 1.86 26.15 17.55
N PHE A 94 0.63 26.30 18.03
CA PHE A 94 -0.24 27.42 17.73
C PHE A 94 -0.49 28.24 18.98
N TYR A 95 -0.15 29.52 18.86
CA TYR A 95 -0.41 30.54 19.84
C TYR A 95 -1.38 31.55 19.25
N SER A 96 -2.53 31.74 19.90
CA SER A 96 -3.51 32.73 19.46
C SER A 96 -3.03 34.13 19.85
N GLY A 97 -3.09 35.04 18.88
CA GLY A 97 -2.83 36.46 19.07
C GLY A 97 -4.02 37.17 19.73
N SER A 98 -3.74 38.15 20.58
CA SER A 98 -4.79 39.02 21.14
C SER A 98 -4.26 40.44 21.25
N GLU A 99 -4.93 41.38 20.55
CA GLU A 99 -4.58 42.80 20.59
C GLU A 99 -4.93 43.40 21.96
N LYS A 100 -3.96 44.08 22.58
CA LYS A 100 -4.08 44.81 23.84
C LYS A 100 -4.57 46.24 23.60
N GLU A 101 -4.88 46.97 24.68
CA GLU A 101 -5.32 48.38 24.59
C GLU A 101 -4.28 49.32 23.95
N ASP A 102 -2.98 48.97 24.03
CA ASP A 102 -1.89 49.72 23.40
C ASP A 102 -1.60 49.26 21.95
N SER A 103 -2.42 48.36 21.40
CA SER A 103 -2.26 47.70 20.09
C SER A 103 -1.14 46.66 20.02
N SER A 104 -0.42 46.41 21.11
CA SER A 104 0.53 45.28 21.18
C SER A 104 -0.23 43.94 21.15
N ILE A 105 0.43 42.88 20.70
CA ILE A 105 -0.15 41.54 20.58
C ILE A 105 0.39 40.65 21.70
N GLU A 106 -0.53 40.07 22.47
CA GLU A 106 -0.24 38.96 23.38
C GLU A 106 -0.39 37.63 22.65
N PHE A 107 0.52 36.69 22.91
CA PHE A 107 0.41 35.33 22.41
C PHE A 107 0.16 34.37 23.56
N ASN A 108 -0.89 33.56 23.45
CA ASN A 108 -1.21 32.51 24.42
C ASN A 108 -1.19 31.15 23.74
N LEU A 109 -0.54 30.15 24.35
CA LEU A 109 -0.46 28.82 23.75
C LEU A 109 -1.85 28.16 23.75
N ILE A 110 -2.31 27.76 22.57
CA ILE A 110 -3.59 27.07 22.41
C ILE A 110 -3.37 25.56 22.29
N GLN A 111 -2.41 25.15 21.47
CA GLN A 111 -2.15 23.73 21.17
C GLN A 111 -0.75 23.52 20.60
N THR A 112 -0.16 22.35 20.84
CA THR A 112 1.17 21.96 20.33
C THR A 112 1.11 21.02 19.13
N SER A 113 -0.10 20.58 18.76
CA SER A 113 -0.39 19.61 17.70
C SER A 113 -1.32 20.18 16.63
N PHE A 114 -1.28 21.49 16.40
CA PHE A 114 -2.16 22.16 15.43
C PHE A 114 -2.08 21.47 14.06
N LEU A 115 -3.22 21.15 13.46
CA LEU A 115 -3.35 20.40 12.20
C LEU A 115 -2.90 18.93 12.28
N ASN A 116 -2.02 18.57 13.22
CA ASN A 116 -1.58 17.19 13.46
C ASN A 116 -2.65 16.35 14.16
N ASP A 117 -3.39 16.93 15.10
CA ASP A 117 -4.45 16.28 15.88
C ASP A 117 -5.69 15.87 15.07
N GLN A 118 -5.81 16.39 13.84
CA GLN A 118 -6.88 16.06 12.90
C GLN A 118 -6.44 15.01 11.86
N MET A 119 -5.18 14.57 11.90
CA MET A 119 -4.63 13.58 10.97
C MET A 119 -4.55 12.19 11.59
N LEU A 120 -4.58 11.17 10.74
CA LEU A 120 -4.16 9.83 11.13
C LEU A 120 -2.64 9.79 11.15
N ASP A 121 -2.07 9.62 12.35
CA ASP A 121 -0.64 9.46 12.55
C ASP A 121 -0.32 8.00 12.92
N PHE A 122 0.36 7.30 12.02
CA PHE A 122 0.82 5.93 12.22
C PHE A 122 2.28 5.87 12.71
N GLY A 123 2.88 6.99 13.08
CA GLY A 123 4.30 7.10 13.42
C GLY A 123 5.15 7.34 12.17
N THR A 124 5.84 6.32 11.68
CA THR A 124 6.68 6.43 10.47
C THR A 124 6.46 5.26 9.51
N ASP A 125 6.88 5.41 8.24
CA ASP A 125 6.78 4.40 7.17
C ASP A 125 5.40 3.71 7.07
N ALA A 126 4.32 4.50 7.00
CA ALA A 126 2.97 3.97 6.84
C ALA A 126 2.85 3.10 5.58
N THR A 127 2.27 1.91 5.72
CA THR A 127 2.11 0.93 4.65
C THR A 127 0.66 0.47 4.57
N PRO A 128 -0.16 1.06 3.69
CA PRO A 128 -1.57 0.70 3.57
C PRO A 128 -1.74 -0.66 2.88
N LEU A 129 -2.81 -1.37 3.23
CA LEU A 129 -3.33 -2.56 2.57
C LEU A 129 -4.86 -2.54 2.67
N PHE A 130 -5.55 -2.82 1.57
CA PHE A 130 -7.00 -2.98 1.56
C PHE A 130 -7.39 -4.45 1.50
N PHE A 131 -8.21 -4.90 2.45
CA PHE A 131 -8.74 -6.27 2.47
C PHE A 131 -10.06 -6.29 3.28
N ASP A 132 -10.88 -7.32 3.11
CA ASP A 132 -12.16 -7.44 3.83
C ASP A 132 -11.94 -8.35 5.05
N TYR A 133 -11.64 -7.77 6.21
CA TYR A 133 -11.21 -8.56 7.38
C TYR A 133 -12.39 -9.21 8.10
N ASP A 134 -13.63 -8.72 7.90
CA ASP A 134 -14.83 -9.24 8.55
C ASP A 134 -15.82 -9.91 7.60
N ALA A 135 -15.42 -10.09 6.33
CA ALA A 135 -16.16 -10.73 5.25
C ALA A 135 -17.55 -10.12 5.02
N ASP A 136 -17.68 -8.80 5.19
CA ASP A 136 -18.94 -8.08 5.00
C ASP A 136 -19.12 -7.49 3.59
N GLY A 137 -18.15 -7.74 2.71
CA GLY A 137 -18.12 -7.32 1.32
C GLY A 137 -17.61 -5.90 1.11
N ARG A 138 -17.26 -5.17 2.18
CA ARG A 138 -16.59 -3.87 2.10
C ARG A 138 -15.12 -4.03 2.42
N LYS A 139 -14.30 -3.28 1.70
CA LYS A 139 -12.86 -3.32 1.88
C LYS A 139 -12.48 -2.41 3.03
N ASP A 140 -11.80 -2.99 4.00
CA ASP A 140 -11.24 -2.37 5.19
C ASP A 140 -9.80 -1.94 4.94
N LEU A 141 -9.24 -1.14 5.85
CA LEU A 141 -7.89 -0.61 5.72
C LEU A 141 -7.02 -1.12 6.86
N LEU A 142 -5.94 -1.81 6.49
CA LEU A 142 -4.83 -2.13 7.38
C LEU A 142 -3.67 -1.18 7.11
N VAL A 143 -3.01 -0.69 8.15
CA VAL A 143 -1.82 0.13 8.00
C VAL A 143 -0.70 -0.42 8.87
N GLY A 144 0.36 -0.89 8.22
CA GLY A 144 1.61 -1.22 8.90
C GLY A 144 2.41 0.05 9.20
N SER A 145 3.03 0.09 10.38
CA SER A 145 3.87 1.20 10.81
C SER A 145 5.30 0.77 11.14
N ARG A 146 6.16 1.78 11.26
CA ARG A 146 7.49 1.67 11.82
C ARG A 146 7.62 2.45 13.12
N PHE A 147 8.23 1.81 14.10
CA PHE A 147 8.76 2.48 15.29
C PHE A 147 9.95 3.38 14.93
N ASN A 148 9.95 4.58 15.47
CA ASN A 148 11.10 5.47 15.42
C ASN A 148 11.66 5.64 16.83
N GLU A 149 12.84 5.08 17.01
CA GLU A 149 13.66 5.09 18.23
C GLU A 149 13.97 6.48 18.79
N ASN A 150 13.75 7.56 18.02
CA ASN A 150 13.92 8.93 18.48
C ASN A 150 12.71 9.49 19.23
N TYR A 151 11.55 8.82 19.16
CA TYR A 151 10.41 9.17 20.01
C TYR A 151 10.72 8.72 21.44
N GLN A 152 10.57 9.62 22.41
CA GLN A 152 10.59 9.26 23.84
C GLN A 152 9.33 8.46 24.26
N ILE A 153 8.49 8.10 23.30
CA ILE A 153 7.29 7.29 23.48
C ILE A 153 7.54 5.93 22.82
N ASP A 154 7.50 4.91 23.67
CA ASP A 154 7.87 3.51 23.45
C ASP A 154 6.74 2.77 22.69
N HIS A 155 6.52 3.11 21.42
CA HIS A 155 5.52 2.43 20.58
C HIS A 155 6.19 1.55 19.53
N PRO A 156 6.28 0.24 19.75
CA PRO A 156 6.84 -0.66 18.74
C PRO A 156 6.05 -0.61 17.43
N SER A 157 6.62 -1.18 16.37
CA SER A 157 5.94 -1.27 15.08
C SER A 157 4.61 -2.03 15.23
N GLN A 158 3.56 -1.51 14.61
CA GLN A 158 2.16 -1.91 14.84
C GLN A 158 1.42 -2.12 13.53
N LEU A 159 0.30 -2.84 13.63
CA LEU A 159 -0.72 -2.93 12.59
C LEU A 159 -1.99 -2.20 13.05
N PHE A 160 -2.36 -1.14 12.37
CA PHE A 160 -3.60 -0.40 12.64
C PHE A 160 -4.71 -0.93 11.73
N LEU A 161 -5.77 -1.48 12.32
CA LEU A 161 -6.94 -1.95 11.59
C LEU A 161 -8.07 -0.93 11.66
N PHE A 162 -8.58 -0.54 10.50
CA PHE A 162 -9.76 0.30 10.35
C PHE A 162 -10.84 -0.44 9.59
N ARG A 163 -12.04 -0.50 10.19
CA ARG A 163 -13.22 -1.05 9.52
C ARG A 163 -13.88 0.00 8.65
N ASN A 164 -14.30 -0.39 7.45
CA ASN A 164 -15.18 0.38 6.59
C ASN A 164 -16.63 0.27 7.06
N THR A 165 -17.04 1.26 7.86
CA THR A 165 -18.40 1.44 8.38
C THR A 165 -19.32 2.21 7.44
N GLY A 166 -18.79 2.65 6.29
CA GLY A 166 -19.53 3.39 5.28
C GLY A 166 -20.44 2.50 4.43
N THR A 167 -20.74 2.97 3.23
CA THR A 167 -21.56 2.24 2.25
C THR A 167 -20.75 1.88 1.02
N THR A 168 -21.25 0.95 0.21
CA THR A 168 -20.70 0.71 -1.12
C THR A 168 -20.68 2.01 -1.91
N GLY A 169 -19.51 2.41 -2.39
CA GLY A 169 -19.31 3.65 -3.11
C GLY A 169 -19.09 4.90 -2.26
N ASN A 170 -19.22 4.81 -0.93
CA ASN A 170 -18.91 5.92 -0.02
C ASN A 170 -18.27 5.34 1.25
N PRO A 171 -16.95 5.06 1.22
CA PRO A 171 -16.25 4.42 2.34
C PRO A 171 -16.11 5.36 3.54
N GLU A 172 -16.22 4.81 4.74
CA GLU A 172 -15.97 5.52 6.00
C GLU A 172 -15.17 4.61 6.95
N PHE A 173 -13.93 4.99 7.25
CA PHE A 173 -13.02 4.16 8.03
C PHE A 173 -13.03 4.54 9.52
N GLN A 174 -13.28 3.55 10.38
CA GLN A 174 -13.22 3.69 11.83
C GLN A 174 -12.15 2.78 12.42
N LEU A 175 -11.28 3.33 13.27
CA LEU A 175 -10.25 2.56 13.96
C LEU A 175 -10.90 1.47 14.83
N VAL A 176 -10.50 0.23 14.61
CA VAL A 176 -10.91 -0.95 15.39
C VAL A 176 -9.86 -1.25 16.46
N ASN A 177 -8.59 -1.33 16.04
CA ASN A 177 -7.47 -1.65 16.91
C ASN A 177 -6.19 -1.02 16.36
N SER A 178 -5.40 -0.35 17.22
CA SER A 178 -4.11 0.26 16.86
C SER A 178 -2.93 -0.71 16.90
N ASP A 179 -3.15 -1.94 17.36
CA ASP A 179 -2.17 -3.03 17.42
C ASP A 179 -2.90 -4.35 17.15
N TRP A 180 -3.52 -4.43 15.97
CA TRP A 180 -4.21 -5.61 15.52
C TRP A 180 -3.22 -6.80 15.42
N LEU A 181 -3.68 -7.98 15.84
CA LEU A 181 -2.86 -9.20 16.02
C LEU A 181 -1.77 -9.11 17.10
N ALA A 182 -1.67 -8.00 17.85
CA ALA A 182 -0.69 -7.80 18.92
C ALA A 182 0.77 -8.08 18.49
N LEU A 183 1.11 -7.78 17.24
CA LEU A 183 2.45 -8.00 16.71
C LEU A 183 3.48 -7.08 17.38
N SER A 184 3.03 -5.99 18.00
CA SER A 184 3.86 -5.18 18.91
C SER A 184 4.58 -6.00 19.97
N THR A 185 4.13 -7.21 20.32
CA THR A 185 4.78 -8.04 21.34
C THR A 185 6.09 -8.67 20.89
N PHE A 186 6.43 -8.62 19.60
CA PHE A 186 7.65 -9.17 19.00
C PHE A 186 8.75 -8.10 18.77
N THR A 187 8.79 -7.04 19.60
CA THR A 187 9.57 -5.79 19.40
C THR A 187 11.05 -5.95 19.04
N ASP A 188 11.72 -6.97 19.58
CA ASP A 188 13.16 -7.18 19.39
C ASP A 188 13.48 -7.88 18.06
N GLU A 189 12.45 -8.40 17.40
CA GLU A 189 12.55 -9.25 16.21
C GLU A 189 11.98 -8.56 14.96
N ILE A 190 10.98 -7.68 15.10
CA ILE A 190 10.27 -7.09 13.96
C ILE A 190 10.18 -5.56 14.05
N ASP A 191 10.39 -4.87 12.92
CA ASP A 191 10.33 -3.41 12.80
C ASP A 191 9.85 -3.03 11.38
N ALA A 192 9.16 -1.91 11.20
CA ALA A 192 8.62 -1.42 9.93
C ALA A 192 7.75 -2.43 9.16
N LEU A 193 6.56 -2.70 9.69
CA LEU A 193 5.65 -3.71 9.14
C LEU A 193 5.11 -3.28 7.77
N SER A 194 5.26 -4.16 6.77
CA SER A 194 4.77 -3.97 5.41
C SER A 194 3.86 -5.14 5.04
N PRO A 195 2.54 -5.05 5.32
CA PRO A 195 1.62 -6.16 5.13
C PRO A 195 1.18 -6.32 3.67
N THR A 196 0.93 -7.57 3.27
CA THR A 196 0.18 -7.99 2.09
C THR A 196 -0.70 -9.18 2.45
N CYS A 197 -1.73 -9.46 1.66
CA CYS A 197 -2.60 -10.61 1.89
C CYS A 197 -2.83 -11.42 0.62
N ALA A 198 -2.91 -12.74 0.76
CA ALA A 198 -3.23 -13.67 -0.32
C ALA A 198 -3.74 -15.01 0.26
N ASP A 199 -4.44 -15.79 -0.54
CA ASP A 199 -4.82 -17.17 -0.22
C ASP A 199 -3.63 -18.09 -0.51
N ILE A 200 -2.77 -18.31 0.50
CA ILE A 200 -1.45 -18.91 0.31
C ILE A 200 -1.51 -20.44 0.28
N ASP A 201 -2.54 -21.02 0.89
CA ASP A 201 -2.76 -22.47 0.93
C ASP A 201 -4.03 -22.94 0.19
N ASP A 202 -4.63 -22.05 -0.61
CA ASP A 202 -5.74 -22.32 -1.54
C ASP A 202 -6.94 -22.95 -0.80
N ASP A 203 -7.22 -22.43 0.39
CA ASP A 203 -8.33 -22.84 1.26
C ASP A 203 -9.55 -21.90 1.14
N GLY A 204 -9.37 -20.78 0.43
CA GLY A 204 -10.38 -19.80 0.07
C GLY A 204 -10.48 -18.60 1.01
N ASP A 205 -9.58 -18.49 1.99
CA ASP A 205 -9.45 -17.30 2.83
C ASP A 205 -8.10 -16.57 2.62
N LEU A 206 -7.96 -15.35 3.14
CA LEU A 206 -6.76 -14.55 2.93
C LEU A 206 -5.85 -14.58 4.16
N ASP A 207 -4.68 -15.17 3.98
CA ASP A 207 -3.56 -15.10 4.93
C ASP A 207 -2.87 -13.74 4.87
N LEU A 208 -2.11 -13.43 5.92
CA LEU A 208 -1.33 -12.19 6.01
C LEU A 208 0.18 -12.50 5.95
N VAL A 209 0.87 -11.92 4.97
CA VAL A 209 2.33 -11.94 4.88
C VAL A 209 2.87 -10.54 5.12
N ILE A 210 3.83 -10.42 6.03
CA ILE A 210 4.32 -9.13 6.51
C ILE A 210 5.83 -9.06 6.33
N GLY A 211 6.27 -8.11 5.51
CA GLY A 211 7.66 -7.71 5.43
C GLY A 211 8.08 -6.83 6.60
N ASN A 212 9.37 -6.79 6.87
CA ASN A 212 9.94 -5.98 7.94
C ASN A 212 11.34 -5.46 7.58
N LYS A 213 11.80 -4.47 8.34
CA LYS A 213 13.11 -3.81 8.18
C LYS A 213 14.30 -4.76 8.19
N ARG A 214 14.20 -5.94 8.81
CA ARG A 214 15.30 -6.93 8.85
C ARG A 214 15.36 -7.82 7.60
N GLY A 215 14.59 -7.49 6.55
CA GLY A 215 14.61 -8.24 5.29
C GLY A 215 13.89 -9.59 5.35
N LYS A 216 13.22 -9.91 6.46
CA LYS A 216 12.57 -11.20 6.72
C LYS A 216 11.06 -11.10 6.56
N LEU A 217 10.36 -12.23 6.55
CA LEU A 217 8.90 -12.29 6.45
C LEU A 217 8.28 -12.90 7.69
N ILE A 218 7.08 -12.45 8.01
CA ILE A 218 6.17 -13.05 8.99
C ILE A 218 4.98 -13.59 8.19
N LEU A 219 4.58 -14.83 8.42
CA LEU A 219 3.28 -15.35 7.98
C LEU A 219 2.36 -15.41 9.19
N VAL A 220 1.15 -14.88 9.04
CA VAL A 220 0.03 -15.11 9.96
C VAL A 220 -1.05 -15.83 9.18
N GLU A 221 -1.21 -17.10 9.50
CA GLU A 221 -2.28 -17.95 8.97
C GLU A 221 -3.63 -17.43 9.45
N ASN A 222 -4.59 -17.33 8.54
CA ASN A 222 -5.99 -17.12 8.86
C ASN A 222 -6.65 -18.49 9.04
N ILE A 223 -7.22 -18.73 10.22
CA ILE A 223 -7.94 -19.97 10.55
C ILE A 223 -9.43 -19.73 10.69
N GLY A 224 -9.90 -18.63 10.10
CA GLY A 224 -11.29 -18.26 10.06
C GLY A 224 -12.13 -19.32 9.35
N ILE A 225 -13.45 -19.15 9.41
CA ILE A 225 -14.31 -19.92 8.52
C ILE A 225 -14.24 -19.30 7.12
N LEU A 226 -14.34 -20.13 6.07
CA LEU A 226 -14.43 -19.65 4.69
C LEU A 226 -15.52 -18.57 4.53
N ASN A 227 -15.17 -17.40 3.99
CA ASN A 227 -16.01 -16.18 3.93
C ASN A 227 -16.48 -15.67 5.30
N GLY A 228 -15.68 -15.87 6.34
CA GLY A 228 -15.87 -15.31 7.67
C GLY A 228 -14.78 -14.31 8.03
N PRO A 229 -14.86 -13.72 9.24
CA PRO A 229 -13.84 -12.79 9.70
C PRO A 229 -12.49 -13.48 9.86
N PHE A 230 -11.42 -12.71 9.67
CA PHE A 230 -10.05 -13.15 9.90
C PHE A 230 -9.88 -13.59 11.36
N GLU A 231 -9.45 -14.84 11.56
CA GLU A 231 -9.10 -15.37 12.88
C GLU A 231 -7.62 -15.74 12.90
N MET A 232 -6.88 -15.12 13.82
CA MET A 232 -5.44 -15.31 13.93
C MET A 232 -5.08 -16.76 14.28
N GLY A 233 -4.40 -17.42 13.35
CA GLY A 233 -3.83 -18.75 13.50
C GLY A 233 -2.35 -18.71 13.89
N THR A 234 -1.59 -19.61 13.26
CA THR A 234 -0.16 -19.75 13.52
C THR A 234 0.61 -18.54 13.03
N VAL A 235 1.49 -17.98 13.88
CA VAL A 235 2.47 -16.97 13.47
C VAL A 235 3.81 -17.64 13.21
N THR A 236 4.32 -17.53 12.00
CA THR A 236 5.62 -18.07 11.60
C THR A 236 6.60 -16.93 11.32
N TYR A 237 7.70 -16.90 12.06
CA TYR A 237 8.81 -15.97 11.83
C TYR A 237 10.16 -16.65 12.13
N PRO A 238 11.17 -16.51 11.24
CA PRO A 238 11.03 -16.03 9.86
C PRO A 238 10.29 -17.07 8.97
N TRP A 239 9.40 -16.60 8.12
CA TRP A 239 8.74 -17.46 7.14
C TRP A 239 9.73 -17.86 6.03
N PHE A 240 9.86 -19.17 5.81
CA PHE A 240 10.86 -19.81 4.92
C PHE A 240 12.34 -19.49 5.18
N ASP A 241 12.70 -18.80 6.27
CA ASP A 241 14.06 -18.27 6.50
C ASP A 241 14.55 -17.31 5.38
N ILE A 242 13.66 -16.74 4.57
CA ILE A 242 14.00 -15.76 3.52
C ILE A 242 14.60 -14.50 4.16
N ASP A 243 15.68 -14.01 3.58
CA ASP A 243 16.37 -12.79 4.01
C ASP A 243 16.90 -12.00 2.80
N VAL A 244 16.24 -10.89 2.47
CA VAL A 244 16.67 -9.95 1.41
C VAL A 244 17.59 -8.83 1.95
N GLY A 245 18.15 -9.02 3.15
CA GLY A 245 18.99 -8.04 3.84
C GLY A 245 18.17 -7.05 4.67
N PHE A 246 17.58 -6.03 4.02
CA PHE A 246 16.87 -4.97 4.75
C PHE A 246 15.58 -4.54 4.05
N SER A 247 14.57 -4.22 4.86
CA SER A 247 13.26 -3.68 4.44
C SER A 247 12.56 -4.51 3.37
N SER A 248 12.15 -5.73 3.72
CA SER A 248 11.31 -6.55 2.84
C SER A 248 9.92 -5.92 2.68
N VAL A 249 9.44 -5.85 1.44
CA VAL A 249 8.07 -5.42 1.10
C VAL A 249 7.46 -6.46 0.15
N PRO A 250 6.57 -7.34 0.64
CA PRO A 250 6.07 -8.49 -0.12
C PRO A 250 4.88 -8.18 -1.01
N VAL A 251 4.82 -8.86 -2.15
CA VAL A 251 3.64 -9.01 -3.02
C VAL A 251 3.59 -10.47 -3.48
N LEU A 252 2.40 -11.05 -3.45
CA LEU A 252 2.14 -12.41 -3.93
C LEU A 252 1.26 -12.35 -5.17
N GLN A 253 1.66 -13.04 -6.24
CA GLN A 253 0.92 -13.12 -7.50
C GLN A 253 1.43 -14.31 -8.31
N ASP A 254 0.56 -15.00 -9.04
CA ASP A 254 0.97 -15.95 -10.08
C ASP A 254 1.64 -15.18 -11.24
N LEU A 255 2.96 -15.28 -11.37
CA LEU A 255 3.75 -14.53 -12.36
C LEU A 255 4.20 -15.40 -13.53
N ASP A 256 4.27 -16.71 -13.34
CA ASP A 256 4.69 -17.66 -14.38
C ASP A 256 3.52 -18.39 -15.07
N GLY A 257 2.30 -18.19 -14.57
CA GLY A 257 1.04 -18.69 -15.13
C GLY A 257 0.74 -20.14 -14.80
N ASP A 258 1.36 -20.71 -13.77
CA ASP A 258 1.15 -22.10 -13.36
C ASP A 258 0.02 -22.31 -12.32
N ASN A 259 -0.63 -21.22 -11.89
CA ASN A 259 -1.71 -21.13 -10.89
C ASN A 259 -1.28 -21.42 -9.46
N ASP A 260 -0.03 -21.17 -9.11
CA ASP A 260 0.35 -20.93 -7.73
C ASP A 260 0.92 -19.52 -7.53
N LEU A 261 0.98 -19.06 -6.29
CA LEU A 261 1.44 -17.71 -5.99
C LEU A 261 2.96 -17.66 -5.89
N ASP A 262 3.58 -16.86 -6.76
CA ASP A 262 4.97 -16.46 -6.62
C ASP A 262 5.12 -15.25 -5.70
N LEU A 263 6.34 -15.02 -5.21
CA LEU A 263 6.64 -13.95 -4.26
C LEU A 263 7.62 -12.93 -4.85
N LEU A 264 7.19 -11.67 -4.94
CA LEU A 264 8.05 -10.51 -5.16
C LEU A 264 8.35 -9.80 -3.84
N LEU A 265 9.63 -9.56 -3.56
CA LEU A 265 10.09 -8.82 -2.39
C LEU A 265 10.92 -7.60 -2.81
N GLY A 266 10.38 -6.41 -2.57
CA GLY A 266 11.21 -5.20 -2.59
C GLY A 266 12.19 -5.16 -1.42
N GLU A 267 13.35 -4.52 -1.61
CA GLU A 267 14.35 -4.34 -0.56
C GLU A 267 14.90 -2.90 -0.45
N GLU A 268 15.67 -2.63 0.61
CA GLU A 268 16.28 -1.32 0.89
C GLU A 268 17.21 -0.85 -0.23
N LYS A 269 17.99 -1.75 -0.87
CA LYS A 269 18.89 -1.36 -1.97
C LYS A 269 18.14 -0.87 -3.19
N GLY A 270 16.88 -1.28 -3.39
CA GLY A 270 16.01 -0.79 -4.46
C GLY A 270 15.74 -1.77 -5.60
N ASN A 271 16.30 -2.97 -5.56
CA ASN A 271 15.89 -4.08 -6.42
C ASN A 271 14.62 -4.76 -5.87
N ILE A 272 14.04 -5.64 -6.70
CA ILE A 272 12.94 -6.52 -6.35
C ILE A 272 13.43 -7.95 -6.55
N ASN A 273 13.37 -8.76 -5.51
CA ASN A 273 13.70 -10.17 -5.55
C ASN A 273 12.45 -10.96 -5.95
N PHE A 274 12.59 -11.91 -6.88
CA PHE A 274 11.55 -12.86 -7.26
C PHE A 274 11.89 -14.24 -6.73
N PHE A 275 10.98 -14.82 -5.98
CA PHE A 275 11.06 -16.19 -5.50
C PHE A 275 9.95 -16.98 -6.15
N ARG A 276 10.35 -17.94 -6.99
CA ARG A 276 9.40 -18.86 -7.60
C ARG A 276 8.87 -19.84 -6.55
N ASN A 277 7.56 -20.06 -6.56
CA ASN A 277 7.01 -21.14 -5.78
C ASN A 277 7.32 -22.48 -6.47
N MET A 278 8.06 -23.34 -5.76
CA MET A 278 8.44 -24.66 -6.26
C MET A 278 7.55 -25.78 -5.71
N GLY A 279 6.46 -25.40 -5.04
CA GLY A 279 5.52 -26.25 -4.36
C GLY A 279 4.24 -26.46 -5.18
N SER A 280 3.12 -26.06 -4.59
CA SER A 280 1.80 -26.04 -5.22
C SER A 280 0.98 -24.91 -4.62
N SER A 281 -0.19 -24.62 -5.20
CA SER A 281 -1.15 -23.64 -4.65
C SER A 281 -1.53 -23.91 -3.18
N GLN A 282 -1.53 -25.17 -2.74
CA GLN A 282 -1.93 -25.55 -1.37
C GLN A 282 -0.77 -25.65 -0.38
N VAL A 283 0.45 -25.76 -0.88
CA VAL A 283 1.65 -25.96 -0.05
C VAL A 283 2.78 -25.25 -0.76
N PRO A 284 2.99 -23.95 -0.48
CA PRO A 284 4.06 -23.20 -1.12
C PRO A 284 5.42 -23.76 -0.71
N LEU A 285 6.41 -23.59 -1.58
CA LEU A 285 7.80 -23.92 -1.29
C LEU A 285 8.73 -22.87 -1.90
N PHE A 286 9.16 -21.92 -1.07
CA PHE A 286 10.16 -20.93 -1.45
C PHE A 286 11.55 -21.34 -0.95
N PHE A 287 12.55 -21.23 -1.82
CA PHE A 287 13.94 -21.45 -1.45
C PHE A 287 14.55 -20.13 -0.93
N PRO A 288 15.12 -20.10 0.31
CA PRO A 288 15.49 -18.83 0.96
C PRO A 288 16.71 -18.13 0.40
N ASP A 289 17.58 -18.86 -0.29
CA ASP A 289 18.81 -18.30 -0.84
C ASP A 289 18.49 -17.53 -2.14
N VAL A 290 18.64 -16.21 -2.09
CA VAL A 290 18.36 -15.29 -3.20
C VAL A 290 19.21 -15.56 -4.44
N GLU A 291 20.37 -16.21 -4.27
CA GLU A 291 21.29 -16.53 -5.36
C GLU A 291 21.00 -17.88 -6.02
N MET A 292 19.97 -18.62 -5.58
CA MET A 292 19.59 -19.88 -6.20
C MET A 292 18.99 -19.69 -7.59
N ASP A 293 19.33 -20.57 -8.54
CA ASP A 293 18.87 -20.53 -9.94
C ASP A 293 17.34 -20.49 -10.13
N VAL A 294 16.56 -20.89 -9.12
CA VAL A 294 15.08 -20.83 -9.16
C VAL A 294 14.53 -19.45 -8.81
N ASN A 295 15.36 -18.57 -8.24
CA ASN A 295 15.05 -17.23 -7.82
C ASN A 295 15.72 -16.21 -8.76
N VAL A 296 15.28 -14.95 -8.72
CA VAL A 296 15.89 -13.83 -9.44
C VAL A 296 16.05 -12.64 -8.50
N GLU A 297 17.29 -12.31 -8.12
CA GLU A 297 17.59 -11.21 -7.17
C GLU A 297 17.17 -9.82 -7.69
N GLU A 298 17.19 -9.62 -9.01
CA GLU A 298 16.83 -8.36 -9.68
C GLU A 298 15.74 -8.59 -10.73
N PHE A 299 14.51 -8.86 -10.28
CA PHE A 299 13.34 -8.97 -11.16
C PHE A 299 13.23 -7.74 -12.07
N GLY A 300 13.17 -7.98 -13.36
CA GLY A 300 13.06 -6.94 -14.37
C GLY A 300 14.30 -6.04 -14.50
N MET A 301 15.43 -6.37 -13.85
CA MET A 301 16.54 -5.45 -13.58
C MET A 301 16.06 -4.09 -13.04
N ILE A 302 15.02 -4.11 -12.20
CA ILE A 302 14.41 -2.92 -11.62
C ILE A 302 15.38 -2.30 -10.61
N ASP A 303 15.52 -0.98 -10.69
CA ASP A 303 16.35 -0.19 -9.78
C ASP A 303 15.57 1.05 -9.31
N ALA A 304 15.10 1.01 -8.06
CA ALA A 304 14.39 2.11 -7.41
C ALA A 304 15.32 3.23 -6.92
N ARG A 305 16.65 3.11 -7.06
CA ARG A 305 17.60 4.16 -6.66
C ARG A 305 17.53 5.36 -7.60
N GLN A 306 17.79 6.54 -7.05
CA GLN A 306 17.95 7.76 -7.83
C GLN A 306 19.15 8.56 -7.34
N ASN A 307 19.64 9.48 -8.18
CA ASN A 307 20.65 10.47 -7.81
C ASN A 307 21.93 9.88 -7.20
N ASN A 308 22.37 8.71 -7.69
CA ASN A 308 23.51 7.95 -7.15
C ASN A 308 23.36 7.53 -5.67
N ALA A 309 22.12 7.43 -5.18
CA ALA A 309 21.85 6.90 -3.85
C ALA A 309 22.21 5.41 -3.78
N VAL A 310 22.54 4.97 -2.56
CA VAL A 310 22.85 3.58 -2.26
C VAL A 310 21.63 2.77 -1.78
N PHE A 311 20.51 3.45 -1.57
CA PHE A 311 19.22 2.87 -1.18
C PHE A 311 18.12 3.35 -2.12
N GLY A 312 17.19 2.45 -2.43
CA GLY A 312 16.00 2.71 -3.25
C GLY A 312 14.69 2.40 -2.52
N MET A 313 14.71 1.55 -1.48
CA MET A 313 13.53 1.11 -0.71
C MET A 313 12.36 0.76 -1.63
N ALA A 314 12.56 -0.25 -2.47
CA ALA A 314 11.53 -0.67 -3.41
C ALA A 314 10.31 -1.19 -2.64
N ALA A 315 9.15 -0.63 -2.95
CA ALA A 315 7.87 -1.06 -2.39
C ALA A 315 6.93 -1.46 -3.54
N PRO A 316 6.98 -2.73 -3.99
CA PRO A 316 6.16 -3.20 -5.10
C PRO A 316 4.68 -3.31 -4.70
N THR A 317 3.80 -3.10 -5.68
CA THR A 317 2.39 -3.51 -5.68
C THR A 317 2.00 -3.86 -7.11
N ILE A 318 1.12 -4.84 -7.27
CA ILE A 318 0.60 -5.23 -8.58
C ILE A 318 -0.80 -4.65 -8.76
N VAL A 319 -1.08 -4.17 -9.97
CA VAL A 319 -2.38 -3.66 -10.39
C VAL A 319 -2.77 -4.31 -11.70
N GLU A 320 -3.88 -5.04 -11.69
CA GLU A 320 -4.53 -5.48 -12.92
C GLU A 320 -5.49 -4.39 -13.40
N SER A 321 -5.23 -3.87 -14.60
CA SER A 321 -6.09 -2.86 -15.22
C SER A 321 -6.40 -3.24 -16.65
N GLN A 322 -7.65 -3.64 -16.89
CA GLN A 322 -8.11 -4.22 -18.16
C GLN A 322 -7.30 -5.48 -18.51
N ASP A 323 -6.58 -5.49 -19.65
CA ASP A 323 -5.77 -6.61 -20.14
C ASP A 323 -4.28 -6.45 -19.79
N THR A 324 -3.93 -5.52 -18.88
CA THR A 324 -2.55 -5.20 -18.54
C THR A 324 -2.31 -5.37 -17.04
N THR A 325 -1.26 -6.12 -16.71
CA THR A 325 -0.76 -6.25 -15.35
C THR A 325 0.39 -5.28 -15.16
N PHE A 326 0.21 -4.32 -14.25
CA PHE A 326 1.21 -3.32 -13.91
C PHE A 326 1.91 -3.68 -12.62
N LEU A 327 3.24 -3.57 -12.60
CA LEU A 327 4.02 -3.50 -11.38
C LEU A 327 4.32 -2.04 -11.07
N LEU A 328 3.82 -1.57 -9.94
CA LEU A 328 4.11 -0.23 -9.43
C LEU A 328 5.08 -0.35 -8.25
N VAL A 329 6.11 0.47 -8.26
CA VAL A 329 7.21 0.42 -7.28
C VAL A 329 7.35 1.78 -6.63
N GLY A 330 6.88 1.89 -5.40
CA GLY A 330 7.21 3.01 -4.54
C GLY A 330 8.70 3.04 -4.22
N THR A 331 9.25 4.23 -3.97
CA THR A 331 10.68 4.45 -3.78
C THR A 331 10.99 5.30 -2.56
N ALA A 332 12.24 5.23 -2.11
CA ALA A 332 12.80 6.09 -1.07
C ALA A 332 12.66 7.60 -1.38
N PHE A 333 12.48 8.00 -2.64
CA PHE A 333 12.39 9.39 -3.08
C PHE A 333 10.96 9.88 -3.27
N GLY A 334 9.96 9.01 -3.11
CA GLY A 334 8.55 9.38 -3.11
C GLY A 334 7.82 9.21 -4.43
N ASN A 335 8.53 9.18 -5.55
CA ASN A 335 7.93 8.86 -6.83
C ASN A 335 7.57 7.36 -6.90
N ILE A 336 6.73 7.01 -7.87
CA ILE A 336 6.30 5.64 -8.14
C ILE A 336 6.80 5.27 -9.55
N LEU A 337 7.58 4.20 -9.67
CA LEU A 337 7.98 3.63 -10.95
C LEU A 337 6.88 2.66 -11.41
N ILE A 338 6.61 2.60 -12.71
CA ILE A 338 5.48 1.82 -13.25
C ILE A 338 6.00 0.99 -14.42
N TYR A 339 5.73 -0.30 -14.41
CA TYR A 339 6.15 -1.25 -15.42
C TYR A 339 4.95 -2.07 -15.89
N ASP A 340 4.90 -2.40 -17.18
CA ASP A 340 4.00 -3.43 -17.70
C ASP A 340 4.70 -4.78 -17.55
N ILE A 341 4.06 -5.71 -16.83
CA ILE A 341 4.56 -7.06 -16.55
C ILE A 341 3.65 -8.16 -17.12
N SER A 342 2.77 -7.82 -18.07
CA SER A 342 1.73 -8.73 -18.57
C SER A 342 2.25 -10.00 -19.27
N SER A 343 3.50 -10.00 -19.73
CA SER A 343 4.13 -11.11 -20.44
C SER A 343 5.65 -10.99 -20.39
N VAL A 344 6.20 -10.93 -19.17
CA VAL A 344 7.63 -10.70 -18.96
C VAL A 344 8.25 -11.92 -18.28
N GLU A 345 9.44 -12.31 -18.76
CA GLU A 345 10.26 -13.25 -18.01
C GLU A 345 10.92 -12.51 -16.84
N PRO A 346 11.08 -13.11 -15.65
CA PRO A 346 11.65 -12.46 -14.47
C PRO A 346 12.99 -11.75 -14.69
N GLU A 347 13.83 -12.27 -15.60
CA GLU A 347 15.18 -11.77 -15.90
C GLU A 347 15.19 -10.68 -16.99
N GLU A 348 14.06 -10.44 -17.65
CA GLU A 348 13.96 -9.50 -18.77
C GLU A 348 14.06 -8.06 -18.27
N LYS A 349 15.01 -7.28 -18.79
CA LYS A 349 15.14 -5.86 -18.41
C LYS A 349 13.90 -5.05 -18.79
N LEU A 350 13.19 -4.56 -17.78
CA LEU A 350 12.02 -3.70 -17.94
C LEU A 350 12.41 -2.23 -18.09
N GLN A 351 11.50 -1.46 -18.69
CA GLN A 351 11.63 -0.01 -18.80
C GLN A 351 10.43 0.67 -18.13
N PRO A 352 10.66 1.67 -17.26
CA PRO A 352 9.56 2.34 -16.59
C PRO A 352 8.75 3.18 -17.59
N LEU A 353 7.44 3.20 -17.41
CA LEU A 353 6.48 4.02 -18.15
C LEU A 353 6.54 5.47 -17.65
N SER A 354 7.56 6.21 -18.10
CA SER A 354 7.90 7.55 -17.60
C SER A 354 6.83 8.62 -17.84
N ASP A 355 5.94 8.43 -18.81
CA ASP A 355 4.94 9.44 -19.20
C ASP A 355 3.64 9.32 -18.38
N HIS A 356 3.56 8.38 -17.43
CA HIS A 356 2.37 8.19 -16.61
C HIS A 356 2.25 9.27 -15.51
N PRO A 357 1.06 9.88 -15.27
CA PRO A 357 0.90 10.96 -14.29
C PRO A 357 1.38 10.61 -12.87
N LEU A 358 1.10 9.39 -12.40
CA LEU A 358 1.54 8.92 -11.08
C LEU A 358 3.06 8.85 -10.93
N ALA A 359 3.81 8.74 -12.03
CA ALA A 359 5.28 8.74 -11.98
C ALA A 359 5.85 10.08 -11.52
N SER A 360 5.08 11.16 -11.65
CA SER A 360 5.45 12.52 -11.23
C SER A 360 4.94 12.91 -9.83
N LEU A 361 4.20 12.03 -9.16
CA LEU A 361 3.64 12.28 -7.84
C LEU A 361 4.76 12.40 -6.79
N SER A 362 4.63 13.36 -5.87
CA SER A 362 5.61 13.58 -4.80
C SER A 362 4.92 14.05 -3.51
N GLU A 363 4.51 13.08 -2.69
CA GLU A 363 3.81 13.31 -1.42
C GLU A 363 4.69 13.10 -0.17
N GLY A 364 6.01 13.07 -0.37
CA GLY A 364 6.98 12.75 0.67
C GLY A 364 7.88 11.59 0.23
N ASN A 365 8.83 11.22 1.08
CA ASN A 365 9.75 10.11 0.80
C ASN A 365 9.13 8.74 1.15
N ARG A 366 9.74 7.67 0.64
CA ARG A 366 9.37 6.27 0.94
C ARG A 366 7.92 5.98 0.61
N SER A 367 7.55 6.20 -0.65
CA SER A 367 6.21 5.93 -1.15
C SER A 367 5.88 4.44 -1.03
N LYS A 368 4.70 4.12 -0.50
CA LYS A 368 4.15 2.77 -0.43
C LYS A 368 2.68 2.79 -0.88
N PRO A 369 2.42 2.54 -2.17
CA PRO A 369 1.08 2.64 -2.72
C PRO A 369 0.29 1.34 -2.53
N ALA A 370 -1.01 1.45 -2.27
CA ALA A 370 -1.98 0.37 -2.30
C ALA A 370 -3.19 0.80 -3.12
N PHE A 371 -3.76 -0.10 -3.91
CA PHE A 371 -4.79 0.21 -4.89
C PHE A 371 -6.06 -0.61 -4.68
N ILE A 372 -7.22 0.02 -4.82
CA ILE A 372 -8.52 -0.65 -4.88
C ILE A 372 -9.60 0.32 -5.40
N ASP A 373 -10.67 -0.15 -6.03
CA ASP A 373 -11.84 0.70 -6.34
C ASP A 373 -12.65 0.96 -5.05
N LEU A 374 -12.40 2.10 -4.39
CA LEU A 374 -12.98 2.43 -3.08
C LEU A 374 -14.41 2.95 -3.19
N ASP A 375 -14.70 3.70 -4.25
CA ASP A 375 -16.01 4.33 -4.45
C ASP A 375 -16.84 3.70 -5.57
N THR A 376 -16.42 2.56 -6.08
CA THR A 376 -17.13 1.73 -7.07
C THR A 376 -17.41 2.47 -8.38
N ASP A 377 -16.52 3.38 -8.78
CA ASP A 377 -16.63 4.13 -10.03
C ASP A 377 -16.01 3.40 -11.25
N GLY A 378 -15.44 2.22 -11.02
CA GLY A 378 -14.76 1.39 -12.01
C GLY A 378 -13.31 1.79 -12.27
N TYR A 379 -12.76 2.72 -11.47
CA TYR A 379 -11.36 3.08 -11.46
C TYR A 379 -10.75 2.78 -10.09
N LEU A 380 -9.50 2.32 -10.09
CA LEU A 380 -8.81 2.08 -8.84
C LEU A 380 -8.43 3.42 -8.19
N ASP A 381 -8.73 3.54 -6.92
CA ASP A 381 -8.17 4.54 -6.03
C ASP A 381 -6.85 4.05 -5.47
N MET A 382 -6.03 4.99 -5.01
CA MET A 382 -4.75 4.72 -4.37
C MET A 382 -4.70 5.33 -2.99
N ALA A 383 -4.39 4.51 -1.98
CA ALA A 383 -3.84 5.00 -0.73
C ALA A 383 -2.31 4.98 -0.82
N LEU A 384 -1.69 6.12 -0.55
CA LEU A 384 -0.25 6.26 -0.56
C LEU A 384 0.25 6.52 0.86
N GLY A 385 0.94 5.52 1.40
CA GLY A 385 1.73 5.66 2.62
C GLY A 385 3.11 6.26 2.34
N THR A 386 3.65 6.94 3.35
CA THR A 386 4.95 7.62 3.25
C THR A 386 5.78 7.46 4.53
N GLY A 387 7.06 7.82 4.45
CA GLY A 387 7.96 7.84 5.60
C GLY A 387 7.52 8.75 6.75
N ARG A 388 6.61 9.71 6.48
CA ARG A 388 6.05 10.62 7.49
C ARG A 388 4.97 9.95 8.37
N GLY A 389 4.56 8.72 8.07
CA GLY A 389 3.55 8.00 8.85
C GLY A 389 2.11 8.36 8.54
N GLY A 390 1.83 9.29 7.63
CA GLY A 390 0.48 9.60 7.15
C GLY A 390 0.10 8.85 5.87
N LEU A 391 -1.18 8.90 5.52
CA LEU A 391 -1.75 8.43 4.25
C LEU A 391 -2.28 9.59 3.42
N THR A 392 -2.13 9.51 2.10
CA THR A 392 -2.83 10.37 1.14
C THR A 392 -3.68 9.51 0.19
N LEU A 393 -4.88 9.97 -0.15
CA LEU A 393 -5.80 9.26 -1.04
C LEU A 393 -5.85 9.95 -2.41
N TRP A 394 -5.80 9.14 -3.47
CA TRP A 394 -5.74 9.61 -4.85
C TRP A 394 -6.72 8.83 -5.72
N LYS A 395 -7.43 9.57 -6.58
CA LYS A 395 -8.11 8.99 -7.75
C LYS A 395 -7.10 8.70 -8.84
N THR A 396 -7.20 7.54 -9.49
CA THR A 396 -6.25 7.15 -10.54
C THR A 396 -6.92 6.86 -11.88
N GLY A 397 -6.11 6.71 -12.92
CA GLY A 397 -6.57 6.37 -14.26
C GLY A 397 -6.64 4.87 -14.52
N PHE A 398 -6.21 4.02 -13.58
CA PHE A 398 -6.29 2.57 -13.73
C PHE A 398 -7.75 2.15 -13.65
N ARG A 399 -8.23 1.44 -14.66
CA ARG A 399 -9.60 0.91 -14.67
C ARG A 399 -9.57 -0.45 -14.04
N GLU A 400 -10.49 -0.71 -13.13
CA GLU A 400 -10.68 -2.07 -12.63
C GLU A 400 -10.92 -3.00 -13.83
N GLY A 401 -10.19 -4.12 -13.86
CA GLY A 401 -10.37 -5.12 -14.90
C GLY A 401 -11.81 -5.62 -14.91
N GLN A 402 -12.60 -5.20 -15.90
CA GLN A 402 -13.76 -6.00 -16.26
C GLN A 402 -13.20 -7.30 -16.85
N PHE A 403 -13.22 -8.38 -16.08
CA PHE A 403 -13.02 -9.72 -16.63
C PHE A 403 -14.16 -10.04 -17.60
N VAL A 404 -14.05 -9.54 -18.83
CA VAL A 404 -14.59 -10.23 -19.99
C VAL A 404 -13.46 -11.16 -20.38
N SER A 405 -13.53 -12.45 -20.00
CA SER A 405 -12.45 -13.39 -20.27
C SER A 405 -11.98 -13.24 -21.72
N THR A 406 -10.70 -12.96 -21.93
CA THR A 406 -10.08 -12.80 -23.26
C THR A 406 -9.77 -14.13 -23.93
N TYR A 407 -10.41 -15.23 -23.51
CA TYR A 407 -10.60 -16.32 -24.45
C TYR A 407 -11.38 -15.74 -25.63
N ASN A 408 -10.72 -15.64 -26.79
CA ASN A 408 -11.41 -15.49 -28.04
C ASN A 408 -12.51 -16.55 -28.05
N HIS A 409 -13.77 -16.13 -27.89
CA HIS A 409 -14.84 -17.07 -27.64
C HIS A 409 -15.08 -17.85 -28.92
N LEU A 410 -15.02 -19.18 -28.83
CA LEU A 410 -15.68 -19.99 -29.84
C LEU A 410 -17.17 -19.63 -29.77
N LEU A 411 -17.72 -19.05 -30.84
CA LEU A 411 -19.15 -18.81 -30.93
C LEU A 411 -19.87 -20.13 -30.66
N SER A 412 -20.95 -20.12 -29.86
CA SER A 412 -21.62 -21.37 -29.48
C SER A 412 -22.10 -22.19 -30.69
N GLU A 413 -22.25 -21.57 -31.86
CA GLU A 413 -22.58 -22.20 -33.15
C GLU A 413 -21.45 -23.07 -33.72
N GLN A 414 -20.20 -22.81 -33.36
CA GLN A 414 -19.03 -23.56 -33.82
C GLN A 414 -18.85 -24.90 -33.08
N ILE A 415 -19.40 -25.01 -31.86
CA ILE A 415 -19.37 -26.22 -31.03
C ILE A 415 -20.72 -26.95 -31.16
N SER A 416 -20.68 -28.18 -31.67
CA SER A 416 -21.86 -29.05 -31.73
C SER A 416 -21.69 -30.28 -30.85
N ILE A 417 -22.64 -30.51 -29.94
CA ILE A 417 -22.70 -31.70 -29.09
C ILE A 417 -23.94 -32.50 -29.48
N THR A 418 -23.74 -33.72 -29.97
CA THR A 418 -24.81 -34.58 -30.47
C THR A 418 -24.66 -36.04 -30.03
N PRO A 419 -25.74 -36.76 -29.70
CA PRO A 419 -27.10 -36.25 -29.55
C PRO A 419 -27.26 -35.39 -28.29
N ASN A 420 -28.22 -34.47 -28.29
CA ASN A 420 -28.66 -33.73 -27.11
C ASN A 420 -30.20 -33.71 -27.10
N PRO A 421 -30.87 -34.44 -26.18
CA PRO A 421 -30.31 -35.16 -25.04
C PRO A 421 -29.49 -36.42 -25.42
N ALA A 422 -28.54 -36.81 -24.58
CA ALA A 422 -27.65 -37.95 -24.79
C ALA A 422 -27.91 -39.09 -23.79
N SER A 423 -27.76 -40.34 -24.24
CA SER A 423 -27.86 -41.53 -23.38
C SER A 423 -26.48 -42.08 -23.02
N ASN A 424 -25.76 -42.70 -23.95
CA ASN A 424 -24.51 -43.41 -23.62
C ASN A 424 -23.26 -42.76 -24.21
N ARG A 425 -23.42 -41.88 -25.19
CA ARG A 425 -22.31 -41.24 -25.89
C ARG A 425 -22.68 -39.84 -26.36
N ILE A 426 -21.68 -38.98 -26.44
CA ILE A 426 -21.76 -37.69 -27.10
C ILE A 426 -20.65 -37.59 -28.15
N SER A 427 -20.94 -36.93 -29.26
CA SER A 427 -19.98 -36.47 -30.25
C SER A 427 -19.86 -34.97 -30.09
N ILE A 428 -18.64 -34.48 -29.84
CA ILE A 428 -18.32 -33.06 -29.75
C ILE A 428 -17.55 -32.72 -31.02
N ASN A 429 -18.05 -31.77 -31.80
CA ASN A 429 -17.36 -31.27 -32.98
C ASN A 429 -17.09 -29.78 -32.84
N LEU A 430 -15.89 -29.37 -33.23
CA LEU A 430 -15.48 -28.00 -33.39
C LEU A 430 -15.27 -27.67 -34.87
N SER A 431 -15.93 -26.62 -35.34
CA SER A 431 -15.82 -26.17 -36.73
C SER A 431 -14.49 -25.43 -36.95
N GLN A 432 -13.82 -25.68 -38.07
CA GLN A 432 -12.67 -24.92 -38.59
C GLN A 432 -11.30 -25.11 -37.90
N GLN A 433 -11.20 -25.82 -36.77
CA GLN A 433 -9.93 -26.09 -36.10
C GLN A 433 -9.98 -27.29 -35.13
N PRO A 434 -8.82 -27.91 -34.78
CA PRO A 434 -8.79 -29.00 -33.83
C PRO A 434 -8.97 -28.53 -32.39
N MET A 435 -9.62 -29.35 -31.57
CA MET A 435 -9.72 -29.17 -30.13
C MET A 435 -8.45 -29.69 -29.47
N GLN A 436 -7.91 -28.92 -28.52
CA GLN A 436 -6.77 -29.30 -27.70
C GLN A 436 -7.20 -29.94 -26.38
N GLN A 437 -8.27 -29.41 -25.78
CA GLN A 437 -8.82 -29.92 -24.54
C GLN A 437 -10.34 -29.79 -24.51
N VAL A 438 -10.99 -30.74 -23.84
CA VAL A 438 -12.41 -30.70 -23.51
C VAL A 438 -12.58 -31.04 -22.03
N ARG A 439 -13.35 -30.25 -21.29
CA ARG A 439 -13.71 -30.48 -19.89
C ARG A 439 -15.23 -30.49 -19.75
N ILE A 440 -15.78 -31.45 -19.02
CA ILE A 440 -17.22 -31.58 -18.79
C ILE A 440 -17.48 -31.42 -17.29
N PHE A 441 -18.39 -30.52 -16.96
CA PHE A 441 -18.78 -30.17 -15.60
C PHE A 441 -20.25 -30.50 -15.35
N SER A 442 -20.57 -30.97 -14.14
CA SER A 442 -21.95 -31.12 -13.66
C SER A 442 -22.59 -29.75 -13.43
N ALA A 443 -23.90 -29.74 -13.18
CA ALA A 443 -24.62 -28.52 -12.80
C ALA A 443 -24.15 -27.89 -11.48
N THR A 444 -23.38 -28.60 -10.65
CA THR A 444 -22.80 -28.10 -9.40
C THR A 444 -21.35 -27.65 -9.55
N GLY A 445 -20.83 -27.56 -10.78
CA GLY A 445 -19.44 -27.13 -11.05
C GLY A 445 -18.38 -28.23 -10.94
N GLN A 446 -18.74 -29.47 -10.55
CA GLN A 446 -17.79 -30.56 -10.43
C GLN A 446 -17.35 -31.07 -11.82
N MET A 447 -16.05 -31.15 -12.08
CA MET A 447 -15.53 -31.77 -13.29
C MET A 447 -15.75 -33.28 -13.26
N VAL A 448 -16.50 -33.80 -14.24
CA VAL A 448 -16.89 -35.22 -14.32
C VAL A 448 -16.14 -35.99 -15.41
N ARG A 449 -15.54 -35.27 -16.38
CA ARG A 449 -14.76 -35.87 -17.46
C ARG A 449 -13.86 -34.83 -18.11
N SER A 450 -12.70 -35.25 -18.59
CA SER A 450 -11.82 -34.46 -19.43
C SER A 450 -11.29 -35.28 -20.62
N TRP A 451 -10.83 -34.57 -21.65
CA TRP A 451 -10.15 -35.13 -22.81
C TRP A 451 -9.08 -34.13 -23.28
N VAL A 452 -7.95 -34.63 -23.75
CA VAL A 452 -6.85 -33.83 -24.34
C VAL A 452 -6.43 -34.51 -25.65
N GLY A 453 -6.16 -33.72 -26.69
CA GLY A 453 -5.73 -34.24 -27.99
C GLY A 453 -5.61 -33.16 -29.05
N ASN A 454 -5.79 -33.53 -30.32
CA ASN A 454 -5.70 -32.58 -31.44
C ASN A 454 -6.67 -33.00 -32.57
N GLU A 455 -7.95 -33.14 -32.22
CA GLU A 455 -9.00 -33.62 -33.12
C GLU A 455 -10.11 -32.57 -33.26
N SER A 456 -10.64 -32.38 -34.46
CA SER A 456 -11.80 -31.50 -34.71
C SER A 456 -13.14 -32.15 -34.33
N ARG A 457 -13.13 -33.46 -34.07
CA ARG A 457 -14.28 -34.25 -33.63
C ARG A 457 -13.83 -35.34 -32.69
N ILE A 458 -14.47 -35.42 -31.52
CA ILE A 458 -14.28 -36.50 -30.55
C ILE A 458 -15.59 -37.18 -30.20
N VAL A 459 -15.52 -38.45 -29.80
CA VAL A 459 -16.66 -39.20 -29.27
C VAL A 459 -16.32 -39.70 -27.88
N LEU A 460 -17.14 -39.32 -26.90
CA LEU A 460 -16.96 -39.68 -25.49
C LEU A 460 -18.07 -40.61 -25.02
N ASP A 461 -17.69 -41.65 -24.29
CA ASP A 461 -18.62 -42.49 -23.51
C ASP A 461 -19.03 -41.74 -22.25
N VAL A 462 -20.34 -41.54 -22.09
CA VAL A 462 -20.97 -40.84 -20.96
C VAL A 462 -21.96 -41.74 -20.22
N SER A 463 -21.91 -43.07 -20.44
CA SER A 463 -22.82 -44.04 -19.82
C SER A 463 -22.77 -44.07 -18.30
N GLN A 464 -21.61 -43.76 -17.71
CA GLN A 464 -21.40 -43.74 -16.26
C GLN A 464 -21.80 -42.41 -15.59
N MET A 465 -22.22 -41.41 -16.37
CA MET A 465 -22.64 -40.12 -15.85
C MET A 465 -24.12 -40.15 -15.42
N SER A 466 -24.43 -39.50 -14.30
CA SER A 466 -25.81 -39.40 -13.81
C SER A 466 -26.69 -38.56 -14.74
N PRO A 467 -28.01 -38.81 -14.83
CA PRO A 467 -28.92 -37.91 -15.55
C PRO A 467 -28.86 -36.49 -15.00
N GLY A 468 -28.83 -35.49 -15.89
CA GLY A 468 -28.67 -34.08 -15.49
C GLY A 468 -28.22 -33.15 -16.61
N VAL A 469 -28.02 -31.88 -16.25
CA VAL A 469 -27.47 -30.85 -17.14
C VAL A 469 -25.96 -30.82 -16.99
N TYR A 470 -25.26 -30.77 -18.11
CA TYR A 470 -23.80 -30.74 -18.17
C TYR A 470 -23.31 -29.57 -19.02
N PHE A 471 -22.21 -28.96 -18.58
CA PHE A 471 -21.51 -27.89 -19.27
C PHE A 471 -20.20 -28.43 -19.82
N THR A 472 -20.03 -28.36 -21.14
CA THR A 472 -18.80 -28.79 -21.80
C THR A 472 -18.01 -27.57 -22.24
N ALA A 473 -16.84 -27.38 -21.65
CA ALA A 473 -15.84 -26.42 -22.10
C ALA A 473 -14.93 -27.07 -23.15
N VAL A 474 -14.69 -26.36 -24.26
CA VAL A 474 -13.82 -26.77 -25.38
C VAL A 474 -12.73 -25.72 -25.56
N ILE A 475 -11.48 -26.14 -25.60
CA ILE A 475 -10.29 -25.29 -25.73
C ILE A 475 -9.58 -25.64 -27.04
N ALA A 476 -9.23 -24.63 -27.84
CA ALA A 476 -8.54 -24.76 -29.11
C ALA A 476 -7.55 -23.59 -29.31
N GLY A 477 -6.27 -23.82 -29.01
CA GLY A 477 -5.28 -22.74 -28.93
C GLY A 477 -5.68 -21.77 -27.82
N ASN A 478 -5.70 -20.48 -28.12
CA ASN A 478 -6.05 -19.42 -27.17
C ASN A 478 -7.58 -19.15 -27.13
N MET A 479 -8.39 -20.03 -27.73
CA MET A 479 -9.85 -19.91 -27.78
C MET A 479 -10.54 -20.92 -26.86
N THR A 480 -11.58 -20.47 -26.15
CA THR A 480 -12.43 -21.34 -25.32
C THR A 480 -13.90 -21.09 -25.64
N GLY A 481 -14.73 -22.14 -25.60
CA GLY A 481 -16.18 -22.01 -25.68
C GLY A 481 -16.91 -23.06 -24.86
N ILE A 482 -18.12 -22.72 -24.41
CA ILE A 482 -18.94 -23.57 -23.56
C ILE A 482 -20.23 -23.95 -24.27
N LYS A 483 -20.62 -25.23 -24.21
CA LYS A 483 -21.91 -25.71 -24.70
C LYS A 483 -22.60 -26.61 -23.69
N THR A 484 -23.88 -26.36 -23.47
CA THR A 484 -24.72 -27.13 -22.54
C THR A 484 -25.39 -28.30 -23.27
N TRP A 485 -25.50 -29.44 -22.59
CA TRP A 485 -26.26 -30.61 -23.05
C TRP A 485 -26.90 -31.37 -21.89
N ILE A 486 -27.90 -32.20 -22.20
CA ILE A 486 -28.69 -32.95 -21.23
C ILE A 486 -28.35 -34.44 -21.33
N LYS A 487 -28.03 -35.07 -20.20
CA LYS A 487 -27.94 -36.53 -20.05
C LYS A 487 -29.29 -37.07 -19.58
N ILE A 488 -29.83 -38.05 -20.30
CA ILE A 488 -31.05 -38.78 -19.94
C ILE A 488 -30.77 -40.20 -19.48
#